data_AF-A0AAE3KR21-F1
#
_entry.id   AF-A0AAE3KR21-F1
#
_cell.length_a   1.000
_cell.length_b   1.000
_cell.length_c   1.000
_cell.angle_alpha   90.00
_cell.angle_beta   90.00
_cell.angle_gamma   90.00
#
_symmetry.space_group_name_H-M   'P 1'
#
loop_
_entity.id
_entity.type
_entity.pdbx_description
1 polymer ?
#
loop_
_entity_poly.entity_id
_entity_poly.type
_entity_poly.pdbx_seq_one_letter_code
_entity_poly.pdbx_strand_id
1 'polypeptide(L)'
;MQRKKRDVTVWNGMSQSELLELAHEKLHWPTPQEILEPSGAGPSVYARIAREKLSRTISKLSDGDGVQIGVLSANPQGDSTETPIALVCDFPTEISEDTLRKTYQLAWSFSRTPSLITTEPNRLRIWTCYEEPPKEDDIINPVVNVSKQEIESFNQLSISGQAAETLRLHWADLVSGQFFQEHSQRFQRKQAADQMLLKNLKSVRESLQINKLDDDTIHDLLARIIFIQFLFDRQDSEGNPALNTTLLDYLYTTEKLLSAKYSRLADILRNHRDTYQFFRWLNGKFNGDLFPGKGATEEELTV
;
A
#
# COMPACT_ATOMS: atom_id res chain seq x y z
N MET A 1 -25.02 -54.02 -0.85
CA MET A 1 -25.06 -52.63 -1.36
C MET A 1 -24.20 -51.77 -0.41
N GLN A 2 -22.89 -51.73 -0.66
CA GLN A 2 -21.93 -51.03 0.19
C GLN A 2 -21.96 -49.53 -0.13
N ARG A 3 -22.25 -48.69 0.87
CA ARG A 3 -22.12 -47.23 0.79
C ARG A 3 -20.64 -46.89 0.82
N LYS A 4 -20.10 -46.54 -0.36
CA LYS A 4 -18.77 -45.97 -0.53
C LYS A 4 -18.70 -44.64 0.23
N LYS A 5 -17.87 -44.57 1.27
CA LYS A 5 -17.44 -43.32 1.91
C LYS A 5 -16.82 -42.44 0.82
N ARG A 6 -17.28 -41.20 0.71
CA ARG A 6 -16.57 -40.18 -0.06
C ARG A 6 -15.40 -39.74 0.81
N ASP A 7 -14.21 -40.08 0.39
CA ASP A 7 -12.99 -39.50 0.94
C ASP A 7 -13.01 -38.00 0.66
N VAL A 8 -12.95 -37.22 1.73
CA VAL A 8 -12.72 -35.79 1.71
C VAL A 8 -11.21 -35.64 1.51
N THR A 9 -10.81 -35.39 0.27
CA THR A 9 -9.45 -34.95 -0.02
C THR A 9 -9.29 -33.54 0.54
N VAL A 10 -8.66 -33.45 1.71
CA VAL A 10 -8.14 -32.20 2.25
C VAL A 10 -7.04 -31.74 1.29
N TRP A 11 -7.29 -30.65 0.57
CA TRP A 11 -6.27 -29.98 -0.22
C TRP A 11 -5.28 -29.30 0.75
N ASN A 12 -4.22 -30.01 1.15
CA ASN A 12 -3.03 -29.39 1.72
C ASN A 12 -2.27 -28.73 0.57
N GLY A 13 -2.58 -27.46 0.33
CA GLY A 13 -1.93 -26.60 -0.66
C GLY A 13 -1.37 -25.34 -0.01
N MET A 14 -0.61 -25.47 1.08
CA MET A 14 0.30 -24.41 1.49
C MET A 14 1.65 -24.75 0.87
N SER A 15 2.00 -24.06 -0.22
CA SER A 15 3.40 -23.96 -0.63
C SER A 15 4.12 -23.33 0.56
N GLN A 16 4.91 -24.11 1.32
CA GLN A 16 5.71 -23.57 2.40
C GLN A 16 6.73 -22.60 1.81
N SER A 17 6.78 -21.38 2.33
CA SER A 17 7.79 -20.39 1.96
C SER A 17 9.15 -20.83 2.49
N GLU A 18 9.99 -21.42 1.63
CA GLU A 18 11.31 -21.92 2.03
C GLU A 18 12.18 -20.84 2.71
N LEU A 19 12.06 -19.58 2.28
CA LEU A 19 12.88 -18.50 2.83
C LEU A 19 12.35 -18.00 4.17
N LEU A 20 11.03 -17.98 4.39
CA LEU A 20 10.48 -17.65 5.70
C LEU A 20 10.78 -18.76 6.72
N GLU A 21 10.76 -20.04 6.30
CA GLU A 21 11.20 -21.15 7.16
C GLU A 21 12.68 -20.99 7.53
N LEU A 22 13.53 -20.66 6.56
CA LEU A 22 14.95 -20.39 6.83
C LEU A 22 15.14 -19.19 7.78
N ALA A 23 14.37 -18.12 7.62
CA ALA A 23 14.40 -16.97 8.53
C ALA A 23 13.95 -17.35 9.94
N HIS A 24 12.94 -18.21 10.08
CA HIS A 24 12.57 -18.78 11.38
C HIS A 24 13.73 -19.57 12.00
N GLU A 25 14.34 -20.49 11.24
CA GLU A 25 15.40 -21.36 11.73
C GLU A 25 16.71 -20.63 12.08
N LYS A 26 17.09 -19.62 11.28
CA LYS A 26 18.40 -18.95 11.39
C LYS A 26 18.34 -17.60 12.09
N LEU A 27 17.27 -16.84 11.87
CA LEU A 27 17.10 -15.49 12.41
C LEU A 27 16.11 -15.44 13.57
N HIS A 28 15.54 -16.59 13.97
CA HIS A 28 14.57 -16.73 15.07
C HIS A 28 13.29 -15.91 14.88
N TRP A 29 12.91 -15.65 13.63
CA TRP A 29 11.62 -15.00 13.33
C TRP A 29 10.45 -15.87 13.79
N PRO A 30 9.24 -15.32 13.96
CA PRO A 30 8.02 -16.13 14.05
C PRO A 30 7.91 -17.10 12.87
N THR A 31 7.17 -18.19 13.07
CA THR A 31 6.97 -19.19 12.01
C THR A 31 6.29 -18.57 10.80
N PRO A 32 6.44 -19.13 9.57
CA PRO A 32 5.73 -18.61 8.40
C PRO A 32 4.21 -18.55 8.61
N GLN A 33 3.64 -19.52 9.33
CA GLN A 33 2.23 -19.51 9.67
C GLN A 33 1.86 -18.30 10.56
N GLU A 34 2.67 -17.98 11.57
CA GLU A 34 2.44 -16.81 12.43
C GLU A 34 2.63 -15.48 11.71
N ILE A 35 3.46 -15.44 10.66
CA ILE A 35 3.65 -14.24 9.84
C ILE A 35 2.47 -14.06 8.88
N LEU A 36 2.09 -15.11 8.16
CA LEU A 36 1.07 -15.06 7.11
C LEU A 36 -0.36 -15.06 7.66
N GLU A 37 -0.58 -15.83 8.72
CA GLU A 37 -1.89 -16.04 9.36
C GLU A 37 -1.77 -15.98 10.89
N PRO A 38 -1.36 -14.83 11.47
CA PRO A 38 -1.31 -14.68 12.92
C PRO A 38 -2.71 -14.88 13.53
N SER A 39 -2.78 -15.61 14.65
CA SER A 39 -4.04 -15.91 15.33
C SER A 39 -4.48 -14.87 16.37
N GLY A 40 -3.58 -13.97 16.79
CA GLY A 40 -3.92 -12.87 17.70
C GLY A 40 -4.92 -11.88 17.08
N ALA A 41 -5.85 -11.37 17.89
CA ALA A 41 -6.92 -10.49 17.40
C ALA A 41 -6.39 -9.19 16.75
N GLY A 42 -5.26 -8.67 17.22
CA GLY A 42 -4.65 -7.46 16.65
C GLY A 42 -3.92 -7.73 15.32
N PRO A 43 -2.85 -8.54 15.32
CA PRO A 43 -2.09 -8.85 14.11
C PRO A 43 -2.94 -9.44 12.96
N SER A 44 -3.92 -10.29 13.27
CA SER A 44 -4.83 -10.87 12.25
C SER A 44 -5.62 -9.80 11.49
N VAL A 45 -6.03 -8.72 12.16
CA VAL A 45 -6.70 -7.58 11.52
C VAL A 45 -5.77 -6.86 10.55
N TYR A 46 -4.50 -6.64 10.93
CA TYR A 46 -3.52 -6.04 10.02
C TYR A 46 -3.23 -6.94 8.82
N ALA A 47 -2.98 -8.23 9.03
CA ALA A 47 -2.74 -9.19 7.96
C ALA A 47 -3.92 -9.27 6.99
N ARG A 48 -5.16 -9.30 7.50
CA ARG A 48 -6.37 -9.31 6.68
C ARG A 48 -6.50 -8.04 5.84
N ILE A 49 -6.37 -6.86 6.44
CA ILE A 49 -6.50 -5.59 5.71
C ILE A 49 -5.37 -5.45 4.68
N ALA A 50 -4.15 -5.89 5.01
CA ALA A 50 -3.04 -5.91 4.07
C ALA A 50 -3.35 -6.78 2.85
N ARG A 51 -3.82 -8.02 3.05
CA ARG A 51 -4.26 -8.91 1.97
C ARG A 51 -5.37 -8.29 1.12
N GLU A 52 -6.42 -7.78 1.75
CA GLU A 52 -7.55 -7.14 1.07
C GLU A 52 -7.10 -5.97 0.18
N LYS A 53 -6.12 -5.19 0.64
CA LYS A 53 -5.65 -3.99 -0.07
C LYS A 53 -4.59 -4.27 -1.13
N LEU A 54 -3.70 -5.23 -0.91
CA LEU A 54 -2.50 -5.42 -1.74
C LEU A 54 -2.60 -6.60 -2.69
N SER A 55 -3.12 -7.74 -2.24
CA SER A 55 -3.00 -9.02 -2.97
C SER A 55 -3.53 -8.89 -4.40
N ARG A 56 -4.69 -8.23 -4.56
CA ARG A 56 -5.34 -8.10 -5.86
C ARG A 56 -4.61 -7.20 -6.85
N THR A 57 -3.96 -6.14 -6.36
CA THR A 57 -3.20 -5.26 -7.24
C THR A 57 -1.91 -5.94 -7.66
N ILE A 58 -1.24 -6.64 -6.73
CA ILE A 58 0.02 -7.34 -7.00
C ILE A 58 -0.22 -8.54 -7.92
N SER A 59 -1.28 -9.33 -7.71
CA SER A 59 -1.59 -10.52 -8.52
C SER A 59 -1.94 -10.22 -9.98
N LYS A 60 -2.20 -8.94 -10.33
CA LYS A 60 -2.47 -8.51 -11.71
C LYS A 60 -1.19 -8.11 -12.45
N LEU A 61 -0.07 -8.03 -11.77
CA LEU A 61 1.24 -7.77 -12.36
C LEU A 61 1.77 -9.05 -12.99
N SER A 62 2.67 -8.92 -13.96
CA SER A 62 3.14 -10.03 -14.81
C SER A 62 3.71 -11.23 -14.06
N ASP A 63 4.30 -10.98 -12.90
CA ASP A 63 5.04 -11.92 -12.05
C ASP A 63 4.67 -11.79 -10.56
N GLY A 64 3.54 -11.12 -10.25
CA GLY A 64 3.05 -10.95 -8.88
C GLY A 64 2.05 -12.02 -8.44
N ASP A 65 1.74 -13.00 -9.30
CA ASP A 65 0.79 -14.07 -8.97
C ASP A 65 1.31 -14.98 -7.86
N GLY A 66 0.40 -15.48 -7.03
CA GLY A 66 0.74 -16.36 -5.90
C GLY A 66 1.41 -15.67 -4.72
N VAL A 67 1.56 -14.33 -4.72
CA VAL A 67 2.09 -13.60 -3.56
C VAL A 67 1.29 -13.89 -2.28
N GLN A 68 1.97 -14.26 -1.21
CA GLN A 68 1.39 -14.39 0.11
C GLN A 68 1.70 -13.13 0.93
N ILE A 69 0.67 -12.57 1.58
CA ILE A 69 0.82 -11.30 2.32
C ILE A 69 0.44 -11.52 3.77
N GLY A 70 1.35 -11.13 4.65
CA GLY A 70 1.25 -11.26 6.10
C GLY A 70 1.82 -10.06 6.83
N VAL A 71 2.03 -10.20 8.14
CA VAL A 71 2.66 -9.17 8.96
C VAL A 71 3.60 -9.81 9.97
N LEU A 72 4.78 -9.20 10.13
CA LEU A 72 5.72 -9.55 11.18
C LEU A 72 5.36 -8.73 12.42
N SER A 73 4.92 -9.38 13.50
CA SER A 73 4.46 -8.73 14.74
C SER A 73 5.21 -9.25 15.94
N ALA A 74 5.58 -8.38 16.88
CA ALA A 74 6.30 -8.75 18.11
C ALA A 74 5.59 -9.84 18.93
N ASN A 75 4.25 -9.79 18.94
CA ASN A 75 3.40 -10.84 19.53
C ASN A 75 2.32 -11.26 18.53
N PRO A 76 2.56 -12.31 17.71
CA PRO A 76 1.59 -12.80 16.72
C PRO A 76 0.28 -13.33 17.32
N GLN A 77 0.30 -13.67 18.62
CA GLN A 77 -0.83 -14.22 19.38
C GLN A 77 -1.52 -13.16 20.25
N GLY A 78 -1.05 -11.92 20.21
CA GLY A 78 -1.56 -10.84 21.05
C GLY A 78 -2.91 -10.31 20.60
N ASP A 79 -3.71 -9.87 21.57
CA ASP A 79 -5.00 -9.21 21.31
C ASP A 79 -4.85 -7.70 21.03
N SER A 80 -3.68 -7.13 21.30
CA SER A 80 -3.39 -5.71 21.10
C SER A 80 -3.18 -5.39 19.61
N THR A 81 -3.75 -4.27 19.17
CA THR A 81 -3.52 -3.68 17.83
C THR A 81 -2.22 -2.87 17.79
N GLU A 82 -1.17 -3.40 18.40
CA GLU A 82 0.16 -2.83 18.26
C GLU A 82 0.58 -2.84 16.79
N THR A 83 1.28 -1.79 16.39
CA THR A 83 1.75 -1.64 15.01
C THR A 83 2.71 -2.78 14.69
N PRO A 84 2.46 -3.59 13.65
CA PRO A 84 3.39 -4.63 13.25
C PRO A 84 4.76 -4.04 12.90
N ILE A 85 5.81 -4.82 13.13
CA ILE A 85 7.20 -4.48 12.78
C ILE A 85 7.31 -4.32 11.26
N ALA A 86 6.71 -5.23 10.50
CA ALA A 86 6.72 -5.15 9.06
C ALA A 86 5.46 -5.72 8.42
N LEU A 87 5.15 -5.20 7.24
CA LEU A 87 4.34 -5.90 6.25
C LEU A 87 5.24 -6.93 5.55
N VAL A 88 4.74 -8.14 5.31
CA VAL A 88 5.51 -9.20 4.62
C VAL A 88 4.81 -9.57 3.33
N CYS A 89 5.53 -9.50 2.20
CA CYS A 89 5.10 -10.00 0.91
C CYS A 89 6.05 -11.11 0.46
N ASP A 90 5.56 -12.34 0.48
CA ASP A 90 6.30 -13.53 0.08
C ASP A 90 5.93 -13.95 -1.34
N PHE A 91 6.91 -13.86 -2.23
CA PHE A 91 6.77 -14.18 -3.64
C PHE A 91 7.32 -15.59 -3.92
N PRO A 92 6.55 -16.44 -4.61
CA PRO A 92 6.99 -17.81 -4.92
C PRO A 92 8.09 -17.85 -5.99
N THR A 93 8.29 -16.76 -6.74
CA THR A 93 9.27 -16.63 -7.82
C THR A 93 10.04 -15.32 -7.67
N GLU A 94 11.12 -15.18 -8.44
CA GLU A 94 11.76 -13.88 -8.59
C GLU A 94 10.83 -12.91 -9.33
N ILE A 95 10.83 -11.65 -8.90
CA ILE A 95 10.00 -10.58 -9.44
C ILE A 95 10.82 -9.47 -10.07
N SER A 96 10.22 -8.85 -11.09
CA SER A 96 10.70 -7.65 -11.79
C SER A 96 10.74 -6.43 -10.87
N GLU A 97 11.55 -5.44 -11.27
CA GLU A 97 11.62 -4.16 -10.57
C GLU A 97 10.28 -3.41 -10.58
N ASP A 98 9.47 -3.56 -11.63
CA ASP A 98 8.15 -2.93 -11.71
C ASP A 98 7.20 -3.47 -10.65
N THR A 99 7.15 -4.80 -10.49
CA THR A 99 6.36 -5.45 -9.44
C THR A 99 6.86 -5.08 -8.05
N LEU A 100 8.18 -5.00 -7.88
CA LEU A 100 8.79 -4.59 -6.63
C LEU A 100 8.46 -3.13 -6.28
N ARG A 101 8.56 -2.21 -7.25
CA ARG A 101 8.23 -0.79 -7.10
C ARG A 101 6.76 -0.62 -6.74
N LYS A 102 5.88 -1.37 -7.41
CA LYS A 102 4.44 -1.32 -7.13
C LYS A 102 4.12 -1.86 -5.74
N THR A 103 4.73 -2.97 -5.35
CA THR A 103 4.60 -3.55 -4.01
C THR A 103 5.07 -2.57 -2.94
N TYR A 104 6.23 -1.94 -3.16
CA TYR A 104 6.76 -0.93 -2.26
C TYR A 104 5.82 0.29 -2.15
N GLN A 105 5.29 0.78 -3.28
CA GLN A 105 4.32 1.87 -3.29
C GLN A 105 3.05 1.55 -2.50
N LEU A 106 2.53 0.33 -2.64
CA LEU A 106 1.35 -0.10 -1.89
C LEU A 106 1.65 -0.20 -0.40
N ALA A 107 2.82 -0.70 -0.01
CA ALA A 107 3.24 -0.79 1.38
C ALA A 107 3.46 0.59 2.03
N TRP A 108 4.08 1.52 1.31
CA TRP A 108 4.21 2.92 1.75
C TRP A 108 2.83 3.57 1.95
N SER A 109 1.92 3.35 0.99
CA SER A 109 0.53 3.84 1.06
C SER A 109 -0.28 3.17 2.18
N PHE A 110 0.08 1.94 2.59
CA PHE A 110 -0.56 1.23 3.69
C PHE A 110 -0.37 1.95 5.03
N SER A 111 0.74 2.68 5.22
CA SER A 111 1.02 3.62 6.31
C SER A 111 0.81 3.09 7.75
N ARG A 112 0.86 1.76 7.92
CA ARG A 112 0.52 1.05 9.16
C ARG A 112 1.65 0.19 9.72
N THR A 113 2.79 0.16 9.04
CA THR A 113 4.01 -0.52 9.48
C THR A 113 5.20 0.37 9.16
N PRO A 114 6.30 0.32 9.93
CA PRO A 114 7.51 1.09 9.63
C PRO A 114 8.31 0.49 8.47
N SER A 115 8.20 -0.82 8.23
CA SER A 115 8.90 -1.52 7.15
C SER A 115 8.00 -2.42 6.31
N LEU A 116 8.50 -2.72 5.11
CA LEU A 116 8.06 -3.80 4.23
C LEU A 116 9.19 -4.81 4.13
N ILE A 117 8.86 -6.09 4.17
CA ILE A 117 9.76 -7.21 3.90
C ILE A 117 9.25 -7.91 2.65
N THR A 118 10.14 -8.10 1.68
CA THR A 118 9.85 -8.89 0.49
C THR A 118 10.76 -10.11 0.47
N THR A 119 10.18 -11.29 0.31
CA THR A 119 10.90 -12.55 0.16
C THR A 119 10.65 -13.10 -1.24
N GLU A 120 11.71 -13.59 -1.86
CA GLU A 120 11.73 -14.33 -3.12
C GLU A 120 12.62 -15.56 -2.91
N PRO A 121 12.57 -16.63 -3.73
CA PRO A 121 13.25 -17.90 -3.42
C PRO A 121 14.73 -17.78 -2.99
N ASN A 122 15.46 -16.82 -3.56
CA ASN A 122 16.90 -16.65 -3.32
C ASN A 122 17.29 -15.41 -2.53
N ARG A 123 16.34 -14.55 -2.11
CA ARG A 123 16.67 -13.25 -1.50
C ARG A 123 15.56 -12.70 -0.61
N LEU A 124 15.98 -12.04 0.47
CA LEU A 124 15.14 -11.31 1.41
C LEU A 124 15.56 -9.85 1.41
N ARG A 125 14.58 -8.95 1.40
CA ARG A 125 14.84 -7.51 1.49
C ARG A 125 13.97 -6.83 2.52
N ILE A 126 14.53 -5.81 3.14
CA ILE A 126 13.82 -4.88 4.02
C ILE A 126 13.79 -3.51 3.37
N TRP A 127 12.61 -2.91 3.33
CA TRP A 127 12.31 -1.58 2.83
C TRP A 127 11.74 -0.75 3.98
N THR A 128 11.96 0.56 3.94
CA THR A 128 11.31 1.47 4.88
C THR A 128 10.00 1.97 4.30
N CYS A 129 8.88 1.83 5.03
CA CYS A 129 7.61 2.43 4.61
C CYS A 129 7.54 3.94 4.92
N TYR A 130 8.66 4.54 5.32
CA TYR A 130 8.78 5.96 5.62
C TYR A 130 9.58 6.73 4.57
N GLU A 131 9.94 6.15 3.44
CA GLU A 131 10.48 6.90 2.31
C GLU A 131 9.50 6.82 1.14
N GLU A 132 9.35 7.93 0.41
CA GLU A 132 8.54 7.93 -0.80
C GLU A 132 9.14 6.93 -1.81
N PRO A 133 8.32 6.07 -2.43
CA PRO A 133 8.80 5.13 -3.43
C PRO A 133 9.47 5.86 -4.60
N PRO A 134 10.63 5.37 -5.09
CA PRO A 134 11.35 5.96 -6.22
C PRO A 134 10.49 5.97 -7.49
N LYS A 135 10.63 7.01 -8.34
CA LYS A 135 9.90 7.12 -9.62
C LYS A 135 10.42 6.10 -10.64
N GLU A 136 9.72 5.90 -11.76
CA GLU A 136 10.02 4.84 -12.75
C GLU A 136 11.52 4.73 -13.12
N ASP A 137 12.20 5.86 -13.30
CA ASP A 137 13.63 5.89 -13.67
C ASP A 137 14.62 5.84 -12.49
N ASP A 138 14.12 5.94 -11.25
CA ASP A 138 14.95 5.99 -10.05
C ASP A 138 15.33 4.58 -9.59
N ILE A 139 16.58 4.39 -9.18
CA ILE A 139 17.10 3.14 -8.62
C ILE A 139 16.38 2.83 -7.29
N ILE A 140 15.84 1.60 -7.17
CA ILE A 140 15.20 1.15 -5.94
C ILE A 140 16.24 0.53 -5.01
N ASN A 141 16.46 1.16 -3.86
CA ASN A 141 17.46 0.71 -2.89
C ASN A 141 16.81 0.22 -1.61
N PRO A 142 16.81 -1.10 -1.32
CA PRO A 142 16.35 -1.59 -0.03
C PRO A 142 17.27 -1.10 1.10
N VAL A 143 16.78 -1.14 2.33
CA VAL A 143 17.60 -0.91 3.53
C VAL A 143 18.55 -2.08 3.74
N VAL A 144 18.05 -3.30 3.54
CA VAL A 144 18.83 -4.54 3.60
C VAL A 144 18.47 -5.43 2.43
N ASN A 145 19.47 -6.07 1.82
CA ASN A 145 19.30 -7.05 0.75
C ASN A 145 20.24 -8.23 1.00
N VAL A 146 19.67 -9.35 1.47
CA VAL A 146 20.43 -10.57 1.78
C VAL A 146 19.99 -11.71 0.89
N SER A 147 20.95 -12.50 0.44
CA SER A 147 20.71 -13.75 -0.29
C SER A 147 20.36 -14.89 0.67
N LYS A 148 19.73 -15.94 0.14
CA LYS A 148 19.48 -17.20 0.85
C LYS A 148 20.77 -17.78 1.45
N GLN A 149 21.87 -17.75 0.68
CA GLN A 149 23.17 -18.29 1.11
C GLN A 149 23.76 -17.55 2.32
N GLU A 150 23.57 -16.24 2.39
CA GLU A 150 24.01 -15.43 3.55
C GLU A 150 23.22 -15.80 4.80
N ILE A 151 21.90 -16.02 4.68
CA ILE A 151 21.06 -16.47 5.80
C ILE A 151 21.42 -17.90 6.21
N GLU A 152 21.66 -18.81 5.26
CA GLU A 152 22.08 -20.20 5.56
C GLU A 152 23.39 -20.24 6.35
N SER A 153 24.32 -19.35 5.99
CA SER A 153 25.65 -19.23 6.59
C SER A 153 25.66 -18.49 7.92
N PHE A 154 24.52 -18.00 8.41
CA PHE A 154 24.42 -17.11 9.58
C PHE A 154 25.21 -17.58 10.81
N ASN A 155 25.16 -18.87 11.12
CA ASN A 155 25.85 -19.46 12.29
C ASN A 155 27.33 -19.77 12.04
N GLN A 156 27.83 -19.58 10.82
CA GLN A 156 29.18 -19.92 10.36
C GLN A 156 30.02 -18.69 10.01
N LEU A 157 29.42 -17.50 9.98
CA LEU A 157 30.08 -16.29 9.51
C LEU A 157 31.13 -15.80 10.53
N SER A 158 32.39 -15.88 10.10
CA SER A 158 33.47 -15.05 10.60
C SER A 158 33.17 -13.57 10.31
N ILE A 159 33.60 -12.69 11.22
CA ILE A 159 33.32 -11.25 11.27
C ILE A 159 33.74 -10.56 9.96
N SER A 160 32.85 -10.55 8.97
CA SER A 160 32.93 -9.74 7.76
C SER A 160 31.79 -8.71 7.77
N GLY A 161 31.92 -7.62 7.02
CA GLY A 161 30.90 -6.56 6.99
C GLY A 161 29.51 -7.04 6.55
N GLN A 162 29.43 -8.04 5.66
CA GLN A 162 28.17 -8.63 5.18
C GLN A 162 27.48 -9.47 6.26
N ALA A 163 28.26 -10.18 7.09
CA ALA A 163 27.71 -10.92 8.22
C ALA A 163 27.03 -10.01 9.25
N ALA A 164 27.49 -8.77 9.37
CA ALA A 164 26.92 -7.79 10.28
C ALA A 164 25.53 -7.30 9.82
N GLU A 165 25.24 -7.26 8.51
CA GLU A 165 23.90 -6.90 8.02
C GLU A 165 22.89 -8.02 8.28
N THR A 166 23.27 -9.28 8.04
CA THR A 166 22.43 -10.43 8.37
C THR A 166 22.20 -10.57 9.88
N LEU A 167 23.19 -10.23 10.73
CA LEU A 167 23.07 -10.22 12.20
C LEU A 167 21.92 -9.32 12.67
N ARG A 168 21.75 -8.18 12.02
CA ARG A 168 20.73 -7.19 12.38
C ARG A 168 19.32 -7.57 11.95
N LEU A 169 19.19 -8.63 11.15
CA LEU A 169 17.91 -9.23 10.83
C LEU A 169 17.47 -10.22 11.91
N HIS A 170 18.29 -10.50 12.92
CA HIS A 170 17.92 -11.35 14.03
C HIS A 170 16.68 -10.80 14.75
N TRP A 171 15.77 -11.69 15.16
CA TRP A 171 14.49 -11.33 15.74
C TRP A 171 14.59 -10.37 16.93
N ALA A 172 15.59 -10.56 17.79
CA ALA A 172 15.82 -9.70 18.94
C ALA A 172 16.08 -8.22 18.56
N ASP A 173 16.78 -7.97 17.44
CA ASP A 173 17.12 -6.62 16.98
C ASP A 173 15.91 -5.92 16.34
N LEU A 174 15.05 -6.69 15.67
CA LEU A 174 13.80 -6.20 15.10
C LEU A 174 12.77 -5.84 16.19
N VAL A 175 12.57 -6.72 17.18
CA VAL A 175 11.59 -6.50 18.26
C VAL A 175 12.03 -5.42 19.23
N SER A 176 13.31 -5.35 19.58
CA SER A 176 13.85 -4.28 20.44
C SER A 176 13.85 -2.91 19.76
N GLY A 177 13.70 -2.89 18.43
CA GLY A 177 13.76 -1.70 17.60
C GLY A 177 15.19 -1.19 17.34
N GLN A 178 16.22 -1.93 17.75
CA GLN A 178 17.62 -1.59 17.48
C GLN A 178 17.87 -1.42 15.98
N PHE A 179 17.30 -2.32 15.15
CA PHE A 179 17.39 -2.23 13.69
C PHE A 179 16.97 -0.84 13.16
N PHE A 180 15.85 -0.30 13.66
CA PHE A 180 15.31 0.99 13.21
C PHE A 180 16.15 2.18 13.72
N GLN A 181 16.73 2.07 14.92
CA GLN A 181 17.59 3.11 15.48
C GLN A 181 18.88 3.27 14.67
N GLU A 182 19.51 2.14 14.31
CA GLU A 182 20.73 2.14 13.49
C GLU A 182 20.47 2.69 12.08
N HIS A 183 19.29 2.45 11.52
CA HIS A 183 18.86 2.96 10.21
C HIS A 183 17.98 4.22 10.31
N SER A 184 18.06 4.96 11.43
CA SER A 184 17.16 6.09 11.73
C SER A 184 17.13 7.19 10.66
N GLN A 185 18.22 7.34 9.88
CA GLN A 185 18.26 8.26 8.74
C GLN A 185 17.22 7.93 7.68
N ARG A 186 16.90 6.65 7.47
CA ARG A 186 15.89 6.18 6.50
C ARG A 186 14.51 5.98 7.13
N PHE A 187 14.44 5.65 8.42
CA PHE A 187 13.18 5.46 9.14
C PHE A 187 12.62 6.77 9.72
N GLN A 188 12.49 7.81 8.91
CA GLN A 188 11.94 9.11 9.33
C GLN A 188 10.44 9.20 9.06
N ARG A 189 9.61 8.96 10.09
CA ARG A 189 8.13 8.94 9.98
C ARG A 189 7.51 10.17 9.27
N LYS A 190 8.17 11.33 9.27
CA LYS A 190 7.72 12.54 8.56
C LYS A 190 7.55 12.37 7.04
N GLN A 191 8.16 11.34 6.46
CA GLN A 191 8.11 10.99 5.03
C GLN A 191 7.15 9.80 4.76
N ALA A 192 6.42 9.33 5.78
CA ALA A 192 5.33 8.37 5.60
C ALA A 192 4.18 8.97 4.79
N ALA A 193 3.44 8.13 4.06
CA ALA A 193 2.36 8.57 3.18
C ALA A 193 1.28 9.40 3.89
N ASP A 194 0.87 9.00 5.10
CA ASP A 194 -0.13 9.72 5.90
C ASP A 194 0.37 11.11 6.32
N GLN A 195 1.64 11.21 6.73
CA GLN A 195 2.24 12.49 7.13
C GLN A 195 2.42 13.43 5.95
N MET A 196 2.85 12.90 4.79
CA MET A 196 2.96 13.69 3.56
C MET A 196 1.59 14.18 3.09
N LEU A 197 0.56 13.33 3.16
CA LEU A 197 -0.81 13.74 2.83
C LEU A 197 -1.28 14.88 3.74
N LEU A 198 -1.16 14.74 5.06
CA LEU A 198 -1.56 15.79 6.01
C LEU A 198 -0.80 17.10 5.78
N LYS A 199 0.51 17.03 5.52
CA LYS A 199 1.34 18.19 5.18
C LYS A 199 0.86 18.88 3.90
N ASN A 200 0.58 18.09 2.86
CA ASN A 200 0.11 18.61 1.58
C ASN A 200 -1.26 19.29 1.73
N LEU A 201 -2.20 18.67 2.46
CA LEU A 201 -3.51 19.25 2.74
C LEU A 201 -3.41 20.57 3.51
N LYS A 202 -2.52 20.63 4.50
CA LYS A 202 -2.25 21.87 5.25
C LYS A 202 -1.70 22.97 4.33
N SER A 203 -0.73 22.65 3.49
CA SER A 203 -0.13 23.60 2.55
C SER A 203 -1.14 24.14 1.52
N VAL A 204 -2.03 23.28 1.02
CA VAL A 204 -3.10 23.71 0.10
C VAL A 204 -4.09 24.62 0.83
N ARG A 205 -4.52 24.26 2.04
CA ARG A 205 -5.39 25.11 2.86
C ARG A 205 -4.79 26.50 3.07
N GLU A 206 -3.54 26.58 3.50
CA GLU A 206 -2.84 27.86 3.70
C GLU A 206 -2.80 28.69 2.40
N SER A 207 -2.55 28.04 1.27
CA SER A 207 -2.53 28.71 -0.04
C SER A 207 -3.90 29.27 -0.42
N LEU A 208 -4.99 28.54 -0.16
CA LEU A 208 -6.35 29.00 -0.45
C LEU A 208 -6.80 30.12 0.50
N GLN A 209 -6.40 30.07 1.77
CA GLN A 209 -6.64 31.14 2.75
C GLN A 209 -5.95 32.45 2.33
N ILE A 210 -4.72 32.38 1.81
CA ILE A 210 -4.01 33.56 1.25
C ILE A 210 -4.80 34.17 0.08
N ASN A 211 -5.50 33.34 -0.70
CA ASN A 211 -6.40 33.77 -1.77
C ASN A 211 -7.78 34.22 -1.27
N LYS A 212 -7.96 34.37 0.05
CA LYS A 212 -9.17 34.89 0.72
C LYS A 212 -10.42 34.03 0.57
N LEU A 213 -10.26 32.72 0.33
CA LEU A 213 -11.37 31.79 0.50
C LEU A 213 -11.61 31.57 1.99
N ASP A 214 -12.87 31.46 2.40
CA ASP A 214 -13.24 31.14 3.77
C ASP A 214 -12.99 29.64 4.09
N ASP A 215 -12.93 29.33 5.38
CA ASP A 215 -12.55 27.99 5.84
C ASP A 215 -13.57 26.90 5.46
N ASP A 216 -14.86 27.23 5.39
CA ASP A 216 -15.92 26.27 5.04
C ASP A 216 -15.81 25.90 3.55
N THR A 217 -15.69 26.90 2.67
CA THR A 217 -15.43 26.69 1.23
C THR A 217 -14.17 25.87 1.00
N ILE A 218 -13.08 26.15 1.72
CA ILE A 218 -11.83 25.40 1.58
C ILE A 218 -12.02 23.94 2.02
N HIS A 219 -12.70 23.73 3.15
CA HIS A 219 -12.98 22.39 3.65
C HIS A 219 -13.77 21.57 2.62
N ASP A 220 -14.83 22.14 2.07
CA ASP A 220 -15.70 21.49 1.09
C ASP A 220 -14.96 21.19 -0.22
N LEU A 221 -14.15 22.14 -0.70
CA LEU A 221 -13.35 21.95 -1.90
C LEU A 221 -12.31 20.84 -1.72
N LEU A 222 -11.61 20.81 -0.58
CA LEU A 222 -10.64 19.76 -0.28
C LEU A 222 -11.31 18.39 -0.16
N ALA A 223 -12.43 18.29 0.56
CA ALA A 223 -13.19 17.05 0.68
C ALA A 223 -13.66 16.56 -0.70
N ARG A 224 -14.18 17.46 -1.54
CA ARG A 224 -14.59 17.20 -2.92
C ARG A 224 -13.44 16.66 -3.76
N ILE A 225 -12.29 17.33 -3.76
CA ILE A 225 -11.12 16.90 -4.55
C ILE A 225 -10.62 15.53 -4.09
N ILE A 226 -10.52 15.30 -2.77
CA ILE A 226 -10.08 14.00 -2.22
C ILE A 226 -11.04 12.88 -2.62
N PHE A 227 -12.35 13.11 -2.51
CA PHE A 227 -13.34 12.10 -2.88
C PHE A 227 -13.31 11.78 -4.38
N ILE A 228 -13.23 12.82 -5.23
CA ILE A 228 -13.18 12.61 -6.68
C ILE A 228 -11.90 11.87 -7.05
N GLN A 229 -10.75 12.25 -6.47
CA GLN A 229 -9.49 11.54 -6.66
C GLN A 229 -9.61 10.08 -6.21
N PHE A 230 -10.28 9.82 -5.09
CA PHE A 230 -10.58 8.45 -4.64
C PHE A 230 -11.41 7.66 -5.67
N LEU A 231 -12.35 8.27 -6.40
CA LEU A 231 -13.08 7.58 -7.46
C LEU A 231 -12.21 7.26 -8.70
N PHE A 232 -11.17 8.06 -8.97
CA PHE A 232 -10.16 7.77 -9.99
C PHE A 232 -9.21 6.63 -9.58
N ASP A 233 -9.00 6.46 -8.28
CA ASP A 233 -8.04 5.46 -7.77
C ASP A 233 -8.71 4.15 -7.35
N ARG A 234 -9.97 4.19 -6.90
CA ARG A 234 -10.72 3.01 -6.43
C ARG A 234 -11.13 2.12 -7.60
N GLN A 235 -10.55 0.93 -7.65
CA GLN A 235 -10.87 -0.11 -8.63
C GLN A 235 -12.02 -1.02 -8.18
N ASP A 236 -12.93 -1.34 -9.10
CA ASP A 236 -13.98 -2.36 -8.94
C ASP A 236 -13.41 -3.79 -8.96
N SER A 237 -14.27 -4.84 -8.92
CA SER A 237 -13.89 -6.27 -8.97
C SER A 237 -13.19 -6.73 -10.25
N GLU A 238 -13.22 -5.93 -11.31
CA GLU A 238 -12.50 -6.19 -12.57
C GLU A 238 -11.17 -5.43 -12.63
N GLY A 239 -11.02 -4.37 -11.85
CA GLY A 239 -9.80 -3.55 -11.81
C GLY A 239 -9.99 -2.17 -12.43
N ASN A 240 -11.21 -1.85 -12.82
CA ASN A 240 -11.52 -0.63 -13.51
C ASN A 240 -11.87 0.43 -12.46
N PRO A 241 -11.23 1.62 -12.50
CA PRO A 241 -11.67 2.72 -11.68
C PRO A 241 -13.08 3.20 -12.04
N ALA A 242 -13.81 3.73 -11.05
CA ALA A 242 -15.13 4.31 -11.27
C ALA A 242 -15.07 5.51 -12.24
N LEU A 243 -14.03 6.34 -12.09
CA LEU A 243 -13.69 7.39 -13.05
C LEU A 243 -12.44 6.97 -13.83
N ASN A 244 -12.61 6.66 -15.11
CA ASN A 244 -11.54 6.17 -15.98
C ASN A 244 -11.54 6.92 -17.33
N THR A 245 -10.50 6.69 -18.14
CA THR A 245 -10.33 7.35 -19.44
C THR A 245 -11.48 7.10 -20.39
N THR A 246 -12.08 5.91 -20.38
CA THR A 246 -13.25 5.58 -21.22
C THR A 246 -14.45 6.45 -20.88
N LEU A 247 -14.73 6.63 -19.58
CA LEU A 247 -15.77 7.54 -19.12
C LEU A 247 -15.47 8.99 -19.49
N LEU A 248 -14.24 9.45 -19.27
CA LEU A 248 -13.85 10.83 -19.64
C LEU A 248 -13.95 11.06 -21.15
N ASP A 249 -13.55 10.09 -21.97
CA ASP A 249 -13.72 10.12 -23.42
C ASP A 249 -15.19 10.16 -23.82
N TYR A 250 -16.08 9.46 -23.12
CA TYR A 250 -17.53 9.56 -23.33
C TYR A 250 -18.05 10.97 -22.99
N LEU A 251 -17.62 11.55 -21.87
CA LEU A 251 -18.00 12.90 -21.47
C LEU A 251 -17.53 13.98 -22.46
N TYR A 252 -16.37 13.77 -23.10
CA TYR A 252 -15.85 14.64 -24.14
C TYR A 252 -16.54 14.41 -25.50
N THR A 253 -16.61 13.17 -25.97
CA THR A 253 -17.03 12.86 -27.34
C THR A 253 -18.54 12.85 -27.53
N THR A 254 -19.28 12.25 -26.59
CA THR A 254 -20.72 12.00 -26.71
C THR A 254 -21.54 13.06 -25.99
N GLU A 255 -21.29 13.28 -24.70
CA GLU A 255 -22.05 14.24 -23.89
C GLU A 255 -21.66 15.70 -24.18
N LYS A 256 -20.51 15.92 -24.84
CA LYS A 256 -19.93 17.26 -25.11
C LYS A 256 -19.82 18.12 -23.85
N LEU A 257 -19.66 17.47 -22.70
CA LEU A 257 -19.59 18.11 -21.40
C LEU A 257 -18.20 18.69 -21.13
N LEU A 258 -17.15 17.95 -21.52
CA LEU A 258 -15.77 18.39 -21.40
C LEU A 258 -15.29 18.99 -22.72
N SER A 259 -14.44 20.03 -22.66
CA SER A 259 -13.90 20.69 -23.84
C SER A 259 -12.70 19.96 -24.49
N ALA A 260 -12.06 19.04 -23.76
CA ALA A 260 -10.93 18.27 -24.22
C ALA A 260 -10.95 16.84 -23.65
N LYS A 261 -10.05 16.00 -24.17
CA LYS A 261 -9.76 14.69 -23.59
C LYS A 261 -8.87 14.86 -22.37
N TYR A 262 -9.25 14.22 -21.27
CA TYR A 262 -8.49 14.19 -20.04
C TYR A 262 -8.25 12.76 -19.61
N SER A 263 -7.14 12.53 -18.91
CA SER A 263 -6.82 11.23 -18.29
C SER A 263 -6.71 11.32 -16.77
N ARG A 264 -6.57 12.52 -16.20
CA ARG A 264 -6.38 12.76 -14.76
C ARG A 264 -7.21 13.93 -14.28
N LEU A 265 -7.64 13.87 -13.01
CA LEU A 265 -8.34 14.96 -12.35
C LEU A 265 -7.56 16.27 -12.39
N ALA A 266 -6.25 16.23 -12.16
CA ALA A 266 -5.38 17.41 -12.17
C ALA A 266 -5.44 18.20 -13.49
N ASP A 267 -5.63 17.52 -14.63
CA ASP A 267 -5.73 18.18 -15.92
C ASP A 267 -7.08 18.86 -16.12
N ILE A 268 -8.16 18.26 -15.59
CA ILE A 268 -9.49 18.87 -15.55
C ILE A 268 -9.44 20.13 -14.66
N LEU A 269 -8.83 20.05 -13.48
CA LEU A 269 -8.72 21.16 -12.51
C LEU A 269 -7.98 22.39 -13.06
N ARG A 270 -7.13 22.23 -14.07
CA ARG A 270 -6.44 23.34 -14.75
C ARG A 270 -7.37 24.13 -15.69
N ASN A 271 -8.50 23.55 -16.08
CA ASN A 271 -9.52 24.20 -16.89
C ASN A 271 -10.73 24.54 -16.02
N HIS A 272 -10.87 25.82 -15.71
CA HIS A 272 -11.97 26.33 -14.87
C HIS A 272 -13.34 25.86 -15.38
N ARG A 273 -13.65 26.05 -16.67
CA ARG A 273 -14.95 25.69 -17.24
C ARG A 273 -15.24 24.20 -17.08
N ASP A 274 -14.29 23.36 -17.48
CA ASP A 274 -14.46 21.91 -17.44
C ASP A 274 -14.54 21.39 -16.01
N THR A 275 -13.83 22.03 -15.06
CA THR A 275 -13.91 21.72 -13.62
C THR A 275 -15.34 21.85 -13.10
N TYR A 276 -15.99 23.01 -13.30
CA TYR A 276 -17.35 23.22 -12.84
C TYR A 276 -18.36 22.32 -13.56
N GLN A 277 -18.19 22.09 -14.86
CA GLN A 277 -19.05 21.17 -15.60
C GLN A 277 -18.93 19.75 -15.06
N PHE A 278 -17.71 19.29 -14.79
CA PHE A 278 -17.45 17.98 -14.23
C PHE A 278 -18.02 17.82 -12.82
N PHE A 279 -17.82 18.83 -11.94
CA PHE A 279 -18.39 18.82 -10.59
C PHE A 279 -19.91 18.78 -10.60
N ARG A 280 -20.57 19.56 -11.47
CA ARG A 280 -22.04 19.52 -11.61
C ARG A 280 -22.53 18.15 -12.09
N TRP A 281 -21.84 17.55 -13.06
CA TRP A 281 -22.16 16.21 -13.55
C TRP A 281 -22.05 15.16 -12.45
N LEU A 282 -20.95 15.19 -11.68
CA LEU A 282 -20.75 14.30 -10.53
C LEU A 282 -21.85 14.50 -9.48
N ASN A 283 -22.19 15.76 -9.16
CA ASN A 283 -23.24 16.05 -8.19
C ASN A 283 -24.58 15.41 -8.58
N GLY A 284 -24.94 15.48 -9.87
CA GLY A 284 -26.13 14.83 -10.41
C GLY A 284 -26.08 13.30 -10.35
N LYS A 285 -24.90 12.68 -10.52
CA LYS A 285 -24.74 11.22 -10.47
C LYS A 285 -24.86 10.64 -9.06
N PHE A 286 -24.51 11.40 -8.03
CA PHE A 286 -24.55 10.96 -6.64
C PHE A 286 -25.71 11.60 -5.84
N ASN A 287 -26.79 12.02 -6.53
CA ASN A 287 -28.01 12.56 -5.92
C ASN A 287 -27.80 13.72 -4.93
N GLY A 288 -26.75 14.54 -5.11
CA GLY A 288 -26.44 15.62 -4.16
C GLY A 288 -25.80 15.17 -2.84
N ASP A 289 -25.62 13.87 -2.60
CA ASP A 289 -25.07 13.30 -1.36
C ASP A 289 -23.54 13.27 -1.33
N LEU A 290 -22.94 13.65 -2.45
CA LEU A 290 -21.49 13.82 -2.59
C LEU A 290 -20.94 14.94 -1.69
N PHE A 291 -21.79 15.87 -1.25
CA PHE A 291 -21.39 17.13 -0.59
C PHE A 291 -22.30 17.44 0.61
N PRO A 292 -21.78 17.48 1.84
CA PRO A 292 -22.49 18.11 2.95
C PRO A 292 -22.40 19.63 2.79
N GLY A 293 -23.54 20.27 2.50
CA GLY A 293 -23.61 21.71 2.20
C GLY A 293 -24.65 21.95 1.10
N LYS A 294 -25.93 22.01 1.50
CA LYS A 294 -27.03 22.19 0.55
C LYS A 294 -27.07 23.63 0.05
N GLY A 295 -26.48 23.83 -1.12
CA GLY A 295 -26.85 24.90 -2.04
C GLY A 295 -27.82 24.42 -3.07
N ALA A 296 -29.11 24.74 -2.89
CA ALA A 296 -30.13 24.46 -3.89
C ALA A 296 -30.12 25.48 -5.06
N THR A 297 -29.08 26.32 -5.19
CA THR A 297 -29.03 27.46 -6.11
C THR A 297 -27.75 27.49 -6.95
N GLU A 298 -27.87 27.98 -8.19
CA GLU A 298 -26.78 28.09 -9.19
C GLU A 298 -25.58 28.92 -8.71
N GLU A 299 -25.79 29.80 -7.72
CA GLU A 299 -24.77 30.70 -7.16
C GLU A 299 -23.77 29.97 -6.23
N GLU A 300 -24.17 28.86 -5.60
CA GLU A 300 -23.27 28.08 -4.73
C GLU A 300 -22.45 27.04 -5.52
N LEU A 301 -22.81 26.81 -6.78
CA LEU A 301 -22.06 25.96 -7.72
C LEU A 301 -20.99 26.73 -8.49
N THR A 302 -20.73 27.99 -8.15
CA THR A 302 -19.74 28.86 -8.86
C THR A 302 -18.55 29.28 -8.00
N VAL A 303 -18.36 28.67 -6.83
CA VAL A 303 -17.11 28.79 -6.04
C VAL A 303 -16.15 27.64 -6.34
#